data_AF-A0A950JKF7-F1
#
_entry.id   AF-A0A950JKF7-F1
#
_cell.length_a   1.000
_cell.length_b   1.000
_cell.length_c   1.000
_cell.angle_alpha   90.00
_cell.angle_beta   90.00
_cell.angle_gamma   90.00
#
_symmetry.space_group_name_H-M   'P 1'
#
loop_
_entity.id
_entity.type
_entity.pdbx_description
1 polymer ?
#
loop_
_entity_poly.entity_id
_entity_poly.type
_entity_poly.pdbx_seq_one_letter_code
_entity_poly.pdbx_strand_id
1 'polypeptide(L)'
;MQKLAQDRNTQLEIVNNYAKSFHGKPMDPEGFCGKSAGLVRAETALIAYMEKNKDWCSFPDEAISQLKEHHAKNTQFSAKACTVAAQMKKMKEQAAQGAGPQAQPLPAGPL
;
A
#
# COMPACT_ATOMS: atom_id res chain seq x y z
N MET A 1 -6.24 -23.43 -7.77
CA MET A 1 -7.09 -22.22 -7.64
C MET A 1 -7.48 -21.91 -6.19
N GLN A 2 -8.15 -22.81 -5.46
CA GLN A 2 -8.68 -22.56 -4.11
C GLN A 2 -7.69 -21.90 -3.13
N LYS A 3 -6.45 -22.38 -3.10
CA LYS A 3 -5.38 -21.81 -2.26
C LYS A 3 -5.00 -20.37 -2.62
N LEU A 4 -5.00 -20.01 -3.90
CA LEU A 4 -4.67 -18.64 -4.36
C LEU A 4 -5.80 -17.67 -4.04
N ALA A 5 -7.05 -18.10 -4.25
CA ALA A 5 -8.21 -17.29 -3.88
C ALA A 5 -8.29 -17.10 -2.36
N GLN A 6 -8.00 -18.14 -1.58
CA GLN A 6 -7.93 -18.06 -0.13
C GLN A 6 -6.82 -17.11 0.33
N ASP A 7 -5.61 -17.21 -0.22
CA ASP A 7 -4.50 -16.29 0.11
C ASP A 7 -4.88 -14.83 -0.19
N ARG A 8 -5.42 -14.57 -1.37
CA ARG A 8 -5.92 -13.24 -1.75
C ARG A 8 -6.96 -12.71 -0.76
N ASN A 9 -7.89 -13.54 -0.30
CA ASN A 9 -8.91 -13.15 0.67
C ASN A 9 -8.31 -12.90 2.06
N THR A 10 -7.38 -13.73 2.52
CA THR A 10 -6.65 -13.52 3.78
C THR A 10 -5.89 -12.20 3.76
N GLN A 11 -5.18 -11.88 2.66
CA GLN A 11 -4.48 -10.60 2.53
C GLN A 11 -5.45 -9.41 2.47
N LEU A 12 -6.60 -9.58 1.81
CA LEU A 12 -7.64 -8.55 1.78
C LEU A 12 -8.20 -8.28 3.18
N GLU A 13 -8.43 -9.32 3.97
CA GLU A 13 -8.86 -9.20 5.37
C GLU A 13 -7.83 -8.47 6.22
N ILE A 14 -6.53 -8.78 6.04
CA ILE A 14 -5.44 -8.06 6.73
C ILE A 14 -5.49 -6.57 6.42
N VAL A 15 -5.61 -6.20 5.14
CA VAL A 15 -5.70 -4.80 4.70
C VAL A 15 -6.97 -4.13 5.24
N ASN A 16 -8.12 -4.80 5.17
CA ASN A 16 -9.39 -4.27 5.65
C ASN A 16 -9.42 -4.09 7.17
N ASN A 17 -8.91 -5.06 7.92
CA ASN A 17 -8.85 -4.98 9.38
C ASN A 17 -7.90 -3.87 9.81
N TYR A 18 -6.78 -3.70 9.10
CA TYR A 18 -5.90 -2.57 9.32
C TYR A 18 -6.57 -1.24 9.00
N ALA A 19 -7.28 -1.11 7.88
CA ALA A 19 -8.00 0.12 7.56
C ALA A 19 -9.06 0.45 8.62
N LYS A 20 -9.81 -0.56 9.08
CA LYS A 20 -10.84 -0.42 10.13
C LYS A 20 -10.26 0.00 11.47
N SER A 21 -9.05 -0.41 11.83
CA SER A 21 -8.44 -0.07 13.12
C SER A 21 -8.18 1.43 13.30
N PHE A 22 -8.23 2.22 12.23
CA PHE A 22 -8.09 3.68 12.32
C PHE A 22 -9.40 4.39 12.67
N HIS A 23 -10.58 3.75 12.62
CA HIS A 23 -11.86 4.37 12.97
C HIS A 23 -12.11 5.74 12.28
N GLY A 24 -11.73 5.86 11.00
CA GLY A 24 -11.82 7.11 10.23
C GLY A 24 -10.72 8.14 10.51
N LYS A 25 -9.78 7.86 11.41
CA LYS A 25 -8.57 8.67 11.61
C LYS A 25 -7.61 8.51 10.42
N PRO A 26 -6.67 9.46 10.22
CA PRO A 26 -5.63 9.33 9.21
C PRO A 26 -4.88 8.01 9.36
N MET A 27 -4.84 7.25 8.28
CA MET A 27 -4.16 5.96 8.22
C MET A 27 -2.65 6.16 8.20
N ASP A 28 -1.90 5.30 8.89
CA ASP A 28 -0.44 5.29 8.80
C ASP A 28 0.00 4.74 7.42
N PRO A 29 0.63 5.57 6.55
CA PRO A 29 1.04 5.17 5.21
C PRO A 29 2.11 4.08 5.21
N GLU A 30 2.97 4.04 6.24
CA GLU A 30 4.04 3.05 6.35
C GLU A 30 3.46 1.66 6.62
N GLY A 31 2.61 1.54 7.64
CA GLY A 31 1.91 0.29 7.92
C GLY A 31 0.96 -0.14 6.79
N PHE A 32 0.32 0.80 6.09
CA PHE A 32 -0.50 0.45 4.92
C PHE A 32 0.35 -0.07 3.76
N CYS A 33 1.45 0.61 3.44
CA CYS A 33 2.40 0.18 2.41
C CYS A 33 2.86 -1.27 2.66
N GLY A 34 3.29 -1.58 3.89
CA GLY A 34 3.74 -2.93 4.26
C GLY A 34 2.65 -4.00 4.14
N LYS A 35 1.42 -3.70 4.59
CA LYS A 35 0.31 -4.67 4.60
C LYS A 35 -0.31 -4.89 3.21
N SER A 36 -0.38 -3.84 2.40
CA SER A 36 -0.96 -3.91 1.05
C SER A 36 -0.09 -4.70 0.06
N ALA A 37 1.22 -4.80 0.28
CA ALA A 37 2.13 -5.59 -0.57
C ALA A 37 1.75 -7.08 -0.66
N GLY A 38 1.25 -7.66 0.44
CA GLY A 38 0.77 -9.05 0.47
C GLY A 38 -0.43 -9.25 -0.46
N LEU A 39 -1.40 -8.33 -0.41
CA LEU A 39 -2.60 -8.37 -1.27
C LEU A 39 -2.24 -8.24 -2.75
N VAL A 40 -1.38 -7.28 -3.09
CA VAL A 40 -0.91 -7.08 -4.47
C VAL A 40 -0.26 -8.36 -5.01
N ARG A 41 0.64 -9.00 -4.23
CA ARG A 41 1.30 -10.25 -4.63
C ARG A 41 0.29 -11.39 -4.84
N ALA A 42 -0.66 -11.56 -3.91
CA ALA A 42 -1.66 -12.61 -4.00
C ALA A 42 -2.58 -12.43 -5.22
N GLU A 43 -2.97 -11.18 -5.51
CA GLU A 43 -3.77 -10.85 -6.70
C GLU A 43 -2.99 -11.11 -7.99
N THR A 44 -1.72 -10.73 -8.09
CA THR A 44 -0.88 -11.05 -9.25
C THR A 44 -0.79 -12.56 -9.49
N ALA A 45 -0.59 -13.36 -8.43
CA ALA A 45 -0.51 -14.81 -8.54
C ALA A 45 -1.85 -15.44 -8.97
N LEU A 46 -2.97 -14.92 -8.47
CA LEU A 46 -4.30 -15.36 -8.85
C LEU A 46 -4.61 -15.01 -10.31
N ILE A 47 -4.33 -13.79 -10.75
CA ILE A 47 -4.50 -13.35 -12.15
C ILE A 47 -3.69 -14.24 -13.08
N ALA A 48 -2.40 -14.43 -12.81
CA ALA A 48 -1.53 -15.25 -13.64
C ALA A 48 -2.03 -16.70 -13.74
N TYR A 49 -2.55 -17.25 -12.65
CA TYR A 49 -3.18 -18.57 -12.67
C TYR A 49 -4.44 -18.58 -13.54
N MET A 50 -5.33 -17.60 -13.38
CA MET A 50 -6.58 -17.55 -14.14
C MET A 50 -6.33 -17.39 -15.63
N GLU A 51 -5.35 -16.57 -16.03
CA GLU A 51 -4.96 -16.41 -17.43
C GLU A 51 -4.37 -17.69 -18.02
N LYS A 52 -3.39 -18.30 -17.31
CA LYS A 52 -2.72 -19.52 -17.79
C LYS A 52 -3.68 -20.70 -17.92
N ASN A 53 -4.72 -20.75 -17.09
CA ASN A 53 -5.68 -21.86 -17.05
C ASN A 53 -7.06 -21.45 -17.61
N LYS A 54 -7.15 -20.32 -18.30
CA LYS A 54 -8.41 -19.73 -18.76
C LYS A 54 -9.26 -20.73 -19.54
N ASP A 55 -8.69 -21.39 -20.54
CA ASP A 55 -9.43 -22.29 -21.42
C ASP A 55 -9.76 -23.61 -20.69
N TRP A 56 -8.80 -24.15 -19.94
CA TRP A 56 -8.94 -25.42 -19.24
C TRP A 56 -9.96 -25.36 -18.09
N CYS A 57 -10.02 -24.24 -17.37
CA CYS A 57 -10.98 -24.00 -16.30
C CYS A 57 -12.21 -23.22 -16.76
N SER A 58 -12.31 -22.89 -18.06
CA SER A 58 -13.38 -22.07 -18.65
C SER A 58 -13.66 -20.79 -17.87
N PHE A 59 -12.61 -20.08 -17.44
CA PHE A 59 -12.78 -18.82 -16.73
C PHE A 59 -13.33 -17.75 -17.69
N PRO A 60 -14.41 -17.03 -17.29
CA PRO A 60 -14.91 -15.90 -18.07
C PRO A 60 -13.84 -14.81 -18.19
N ASP A 61 -13.65 -14.26 -19.40
CA ASP A 61 -12.75 -13.11 -19.62
C ASP A 61 -13.09 -11.94 -18.72
N GLU A 62 -14.39 -11.70 -18.56
CA GLU A 62 -14.91 -10.63 -17.72
C GLU A 62 -14.44 -10.77 -16.26
N ALA A 63 -14.38 -11.99 -15.72
CA ALA A 63 -13.91 -12.21 -14.36
C ALA A 63 -12.40 -11.90 -14.21
N ILE A 64 -11.60 -12.26 -15.22
CA ILE A 64 -10.16 -11.95 -15.25
C ILE A 64 -9.95 -10.43 -15.40
N SER A 65 -10.73 -9.79 -16.27
CA SER A 65 -10.69 -8.34 -16.52
C SER A 65 -11.02 -7.55 -15.25
N GLN A 66 -12.13 -7.87 -14.58
CA GLN A 66 -12.50 -7.24 -13.32
C GLN A 66 -11.41 -7.42 -12.26
N LEU A 67 -10.86 -8.63 -12.11
CA LEU A 67 -9.79 -8.87 -11.15
C LEU A 67 -8.53 -8.03 -11.46
N LYS A 68 -8.16 -7.88 -12.74
CA LYS A 68 -7.07 -7.00 -13.16
C LYS A 68 -7.35 -5.54 -12.85
N GLU A 69 -8.57 -5.06 -13.06
CA GLU A 69 -8.96 -3.68 -12.73
C GLU A 69 -8.85 -3.43 -11.22
N HIS A 70 -9.36 -4.34 -10.39
CA HIS A 70 -9.23 -4.27 -8.94
C HIS A 70 -7.76 -4.29 -8.51
N HIS A 71 -6.96 -5.18 -9.09
CA HIS A 71 -5.53 -5.26 -8.83
C HIS A 71 -4.79 -3.97 -9.20
N ALA A 72 -5.14 -3.35 -10.33
CA ALA A 72 -4.55 -2.08 -10.75
C ALA A 72 -4.85 -0.95 -9.74
N LYS A 73 -6.11 -0.85 -9.27
CA LYS A 73 -6.50 0.10 -8.22
C LYS A 73 -5.75 -0.13 -6.92
N ASN A 74 -5.66 -1.39 -6.48
CA ASN A 74 -4.94 -1.77 -5.25
C ASN A 74 -3.45 -1.45 -5.35
N THR A 75 -2.83 -1.77 -6.49
CA THR A 75 -1.43 -1.47 -6.76
C THR A 75 -1.17 0.04 -6.76
N GLN A 76 -2.03 0.83 -7.41
CA GLN A 76 -1.90 2.28 -7.42
C GLN A 76 -2.02 2.88 -6.02
N PHE A 77 -2.97 2.40 -5.21
CA PHE A 77 -3.14 2.88 -3.85
C PHE A 77 -1.98 2.47 -2.93
N SER A 78 -1.51 1.22 -3.05
CA SER A 78 -0.31 0.73 -2.38
C SER A 78 0.92 1.58 -2.72
N ALA A 79 1.15 1.86 -4.01
CA ALA A 79 2.26 2.68 -4.47
C ALA A 79 2.22 4.12 -3.91
N LYS A 80 1.03 4.73 -3.85
CA LYS A 80 0.84 6.05 -3.22
C LYS A 80 1.20 6.00 -1.74
N ALA A 81 0.69 5.02 -0.99
CA ALA A 81 1.00 4.88 0.43
C ALA A 81 2.49 4.66 0.67
N CYS A 82 3.15 3.83 -0.13
CA CYS A 82 4.58 3.60 -0.06
C CYS A 82 5.40 4.87 -0.39
N THR A 83 4.97 5.66 -1.36
CA THR A 83 5.60 6.94 -1.68
C THR A 83 5.54 7.89 -0.49
N VAL A 84 4.37 8.03 0.14
CA VAL A 84 4.20 8.87 1.33
C VAL A 84 5.03 8.34 2.49
N ALA A 85 5.03 7.03 2.72
CA ALA A 85 5.84 6.40 3.77
C ALA A 85 7.34 6.71 3.60
N ALA A 86 7.85 6.61 2.37
CA ALA A 86 9.24 6.95 2.06
C ALA A 86 9.54 8.43 2.30
N GLN A 87 8.63 9.34 1.92
CA GLN A 87 8.76 10.77 2.20
C GLN A 87 8.78 11.06 3.70
N MET A 88 7.86 10.46 4.48
CA MET A 88 7.81 10.62 5.93
C MET A 88 9.08 10.10 6.61
N LYS A 89 9.61 8.96 6.15
CA LYS A 89 10.88 8.42 6.65
C LYS A 89 12.02 9.41 6.41
N LYS A 90 12.15 9.94 5.19
CA LYS A 90 13.16 10.95 4.85
C LYS A 90 13.05 12.20 5.72
N MET A 91 11.82 12.70 5.95
CA MET A 91 11.59 13.86 6.82
C MET A 91 11.98 13.57 8.28
N LYS A 92 11.65 12.39 8.80
CA LYS A 92 12.05 11.97 10.17
C LYS A 92 13.56 11.88 10.30
N GLU A 93 14.26 11.33 9.31
CA GLU A 93 15.72 11.25 9.28
C GLU A 93 16.37 12.64 9.24
N GLN A 94 15.84 13.56 8.42
CA GLN A 94 16.31 14.95 8.35
C GLN A 94 16.08 15.70 9.68
N ALA A 95 14.93 15.50 10.32
CA ALA A 95 14.62 16.09 11.62
C ALA A 95 15.52 15.51 12.74
N ALA A 96 15.81 14.21 12.71
CA ALA A 96 16.69 13.55 13.67
C ALA A 96 18.16 13.97 13.51
N GLN A 97 18.57 14.38 12.31
CA GLN A 97 19.92 14.90 12.02
C GLN A 97 20.11 16.39 12.39
N GLY A 98 19.18 16.99 13.13
CA GLY A 98 19.34 18.34 13.68
C GLY A 98 19.01 19.48 12.72
N ALA A 99 18.41 19.20 11.56
CA ALA A 99 17.82 20.24 10.71
C ALA A 99 16.41 20.63 11.21
N GLY A 100 16.29 20.99 12.49
CA GLY A 100 15.19 21.85 12.92
C GLY A 100 15.33 23.22 12.23
N PRO A 101 14.26 24.01 12.02
CA PRO A 101 14.42 25.37 11.52
C PRO A 101 15.46 26.06 12.37
N GLN A 102 16.60 26.38 11.76
CA GLN A 102 17.66 27.12 12.40
C GLN A 102 16.99 28.40 12.90
N ALA A 103 16.77 28.49 14.20
CA ALA A 103 16.50 29.74 14.87
C ALA A 103 17.75 30.57 14.60
N GLN A 104 17.70 31.36 13.52
CA GLN A 104 18.69 32.35 13.22
C GLN A 104 18.71 33.26 14.46
N PRO A 105 19.83 33.33 15.20
CA PRO A 105 19.88 34.24 16.33
C PRO A 105 19.67 35.65 15.78
N LEU A 106 18.59 36.30 16.21
CA LEU A 106 18.37 37.70 15.91
C LEU A 106 19.56 38.49 16.46
N PRO A 107 20.22 39.34 15.66
CA PRO A 107 21.34 40.12 16.14
C PRO A 107 20.86 41.07 17.26
N ALA A 108 21.47 40.95 18.43
CA ALA A 108 21.28 41.89 19.53
C ALA A 108 21.86 43.26 19.13
N GLY A 109 20.98 44.21 18.81
CA GLY A 109 21.35 45.62 18.64
C GLY A 109 21.51 46.32 20.00
N PRO A 110 22.36 47.37 20.09
CA PRO A 110 22.78 47.93 21.37
C PRO A 110 21.74 48.84 22.02
N LEU A 111 21.81 48.86 23.36
CA LEU A 111 21.02 49.59 24.36
C LEU A 111 20.83 51.09 24.07
#